data_AF-A0A3S0FLC6-F1
#
_entry.id   AF-A0A3S0FLC6-F1
#
_cell.length_a   1.000
_cell.length_b   1.000
_cell.length_c   1.000
_cell.angle_alpha   90.00
_cell.angle_beta   90.00
_cell.angle_gamma   90.00
#
_symmetry.space_group_name_H-M   'P 1'
#
loop_
_entity.id
_entity.type
_entity.pdbx_description
1 polymer ?
#
loop_
_entity_poly.entity_id
_entity_poly.type
_entity_poly.pdbx_seq_one_letter_code
_entity_poly.pdbx_strand_id
1 'polypeptide(L)'
;MTTRASIGSGATVTASAGDVSVTASSDVNVIDFAGSIAVTIGSGQKSGSGVGIGLDVTVLDETTEALIATRNGAATTVTAGGNVVVDATSSEDFFQLTVNAGAGNSTSGAGGLNVLVNDTTTRALVGRDPTDAASTTGTAAIDADGSVVVAADSKTVIESYAGSLGVSLSGSAVGVSIGIVVDLDQTTATVGAGSTITALGDETASVNDGIFDGDGNQGSESVRGLAVTATSYGDVFLLAIAASGSLGSDNSGQGGGSGGSSSSGGGTKVGIAASVGVAVLKGETKATIGNGVAVNPDNTGADAGQGILLRGAGETNLTNVTGGLAITVQGGDAGITGSVTVNEVDNFVWASALGGNTLNAAGGGVRLDSHAKVDIDAVTIAVAGVVST
;
A
#
# COMPACT_ATOMS: atom_id res chain seq x y z
N MET A 1 -5.08 14.06 -0.43
CA MET A 1 -5.26 14.73 0.87
C MET A 1 -3.91 15.23 1.33
N THR A 2 -3.85 16.24 2.20
CA THR A 2 -2.55 16.75 2.68
C THR A 2 -2.62 17.11 4.15
N THR A 3 -1.77 16.48 4.94
CA THR A 3 -1.55 16.79 6.35
C THR A 3 -0.15 17.36 6.50
N ARG A 4 -0.02 18.57 7.05
CA ARG A 4 1.27 19.28 7.10
C ARG A 4 1.46 20.02 8.41
N ALA A 5 2.62 19.80 9.03
CA ALA A 5 3.15 20.62 10.10
C ALA A 5 4.49 21.22 9.67
N SER A 6 4.73 22.51 9.95
CA SER A 6 6.00 23.12 9.56
C SER A 6 6.45 24.30 10.40
N ILE A 7 7.76 24.38 10.65
CA ILE A 7 8.48 25.62 10.94
C ILE A 7 8.97 26.18 9.60
N GLY A 8 8.50 27.39 9.27
CA GLY A 8 8.77 28.04 7.99
C GLY A 8 10.21 28.53 7.81
N SER A 9 10.58 28.78 6.56
CA SER A 9 11.90 29.33 6.20
C SER A 9 12.16 30.68 6.89
N GLY A 10 13.34 30.83 7.49
CA GLY A 10 13.74 32.07 8.16
C GLY A 10 13.16 32.26 9.57
N ALA A 11 12.49 31.23 10.11
CA ALA A 11 11.98 31.29 11.47
C ALA A 11 13.09 31.16 12.51
N THR A 12 12.89 31.79 13.66
CA THR A 12 13.66 31.57 14.88
C THR A 12 12.73 31.07 15.97
N VAL A 13 12.98 29.85 16.45
CA VAL A 13 12.20 29.19 17.50
C VAL A 13 13.12 28.93 18.70
N THR A 14 12.65 29.24 19.91
CA THR A 14 13.43 29.05 21.13
C THR A 14 12.55 28.49 22.24
N ALA A 15 12.92 27.33 22.77
CA ALA A 15 12.33 26.69 23.93
C ALA A 15 13.42 26.48 25.00
N SER A 16 13.69 27.48 25.84
CA SER A 16 14.87 27.52 26.72
C SER A 16 14.97 26.42 27.78
N ALA A 17 13.90 25.66 28.04
CA ALA A 17 13.87 24.61 29.06
C ALA A 17 12.99 23.42 28.64
N GLY A 18 12.66 23.29 27.36
CA GLY A 18 11.76 22.25 26.88
C GLY A 18 11.95 21.95 25.40
N ASP A 19 11.04 21.14 24.88
CA ASP A 19 11.15 20.55 23.55
C ASP A 19 10.60 21.47 22.45
N VAL A 20 11.03 21.20 21.22
CA VAL A 20 10.38 21.69 20.00
C VAL A 20 9.93 20.49 19.18
N SER A 21 8.61 20.38 18.95
CA SER A 21 8.02 19.29 18.16
C SER A 21 7.32 19.83 16.91
N VAL A 22 7.59 19.22 15.75
CA VAL A 22 6.86 19.41 14.50
C VAL A 22 6.31 18.06 14.09
N THR A 23 5.01 17.84 14.30
CA THR A 23 4.38 16.53 14.08
C THR A 23 3.23 16.63 13.10
N ALA A 24 3.26 15.79 12.05
CA ALA A 24 2.16 15.59 11.12
C ALA A 24 1.71 14.13 11.23
N SER A 25 0.42 13.91 11.47
CA SER A 25 -0.15 12.57 11.59
C SER A 25 -1.43 12.48 10.78
N SER A 26 -1.50 11.48 9.92
CA SER A 26 -2.68 11.16 9.14
C SER A 26 -3.11 9.71 9.38
N ASP A 27 -4.41 9.50 9.35
CA ASP A 27 -5.05 8.21 9.59
C ASP A 27 -6.28 8.12 8.68
N VAL A 28 -6.22 7.20 7.72
CA VAL A 28 -7.25 6.99 6.71
C VAL A 28 -7.77 5.57 6.83
N ASN A 29 -9.06 5.45 7.08
CA ASN A 29 -9.79 4.20 7.04
C ASN A 29 -10.89 4.26 5.98
N VAL A 30 -10.86 3.33 5.03
CA VAL A 30 -11.82 3.24 3.94
C VAL A 30 -12.46 1.86 3.94
N ILE A 31 -13.79 1.84 3.96
CA ILE A 31 -14.58 0.61 3.87
C ILE A 31 -15.56 0.78 2.72
N ASP A 32 -15.30 0.09 1.60
CA ASP A 32 -16.09 0.18 0.38
C ASP A 32 -16.75 -1.16 0.03
N PHE A 33 -18.00 -1.06 -0.44
CA PHE A 33 -18.80 -2.19 -0.86
C PHE A 33 -19.47 -1.90 -2.20
N ALA A 34 -19.22 -2.77 -3.18
CA ALA A 34 -19.94 -2.76 -4.44
C ALA A 34 -20.54 -4.13 -4.71
N GLY A 35 -21.65 -4.16 -5.44
CA GLY A 35 -22.21 -5.44 -5.83
C GLY A 35 -23.55 -5.36 -6.49
N SER A 36 -23.92 -6.48 -7.07
CA SER A 36 -25.18 -6.63 -7.76
C SER A 36 -25.67 -8.07 -7.68
N ILE A 37 -26.99 -8.22 -7.56
CA ILE A 37 -27.65 -9.51 -7.63
C ILE A 37 -28.78 -9.37 -8.63
N ALA A 38 -28.67 -10.06 -9.75
CA ALA A 38 -29.69 -10.08 -10.79
C ALA A 38 -30.25 -11.49 -10.93
N VAL A 39 -31.51 -11.68 -10.52
CA VAL A 39 -32.20 -12.96 -10.60
C VAL A 39 -33.43 -12.81 -11.48
N THR A 40 -33.54 -13.65 -12.50
CA THR A 40 -34.81 -13.82 -13.20
C THR A 40 -35.39 -15.19 -12.89
N ILE A 41 -36.67 -15.21 -12.48
CA ILE A 41 -37.45 -16.43 -12.22
C ILE A 41 -38.68 -16.38 -13.13
N GLY A 42 -38.68 -17.18 -14.20
CA GLY A 42 -39.79 -17.24 -15.16
C GLY A 42 -40.41 -18.64 -15.24
N SER A 43 -41.73 -18.72 -15.46
CA SER A 43 -42.49 -19.98 -15.61
C SER A 43 -42.42 -20.59 -17.01
N GLY A 44 -41.82 -19.90 -17.97
CA GLY A 44 -41.53 -20.41 -19.31
C GLY A 44 -40.06 -20.78 -19.46
N GLN A 45 -39.78 -21.93 -20.07
CA GLN A 45 -38.44 -22.48 -20.33
C GLN A 45 -37.53 -21.60 -21.22
N LYS A 46 -37.92 -20.34 -21.53
CA LYS A 46 -37.29 -19.42 -22.50
C LYS A 46 -37.25 -17.94 -22.08
N SER A 47 -37.55 -17.59 -20.83
CA SER A 47 -37.68 -16.17 -20.47
C SER A 47 -36.90 -15.82 -19.22
N GLY A 48 -35.70 -15.26 -19.41
CA GLY A 48 -35.00 -14.54 -18.36
C GLY A 48 -33.48 -14.65 -18.40
N SER A 49 -32.82 -13.50 -18.51
CA SER A 49 -31.37 -13.37 -18.30
C SER A 49 -31.10 -12.61 -17.01
N GLY A 50 -30.29 -13.17 -16.13
CA GLY A 50 -29.81 -12.49 -14.93
C GLY A 50 -28.38 -12.04 -15.13
N VAL A 51 -28.14 -10.73 -15.19
CA VAL A 51 -26.81 -10.15 -15.32
C VAL A 51 -26.54 -9.18 -14.18
N GLY A 52 -25.63 -9.56 -13.29
CA GLY A 52 -25.13 -8.71 -12.21
C GLY A 52 -23.78 -8.11 -12.60
N ILE A 53 -23.68 -6.78 -12.62
CA ILE A 53 -22.40 -6.10 -12.77
C ILE A 53 -22.23 -5.12 -11.61
N GLY A 54 -21.07 -5.16 -10.98
CA GLY A 54 -20.69 -4.27 -9.88
C GLY A 54 -19.22 -3.94 -10.03
N LEU A 55 -18.93 -2.65 -9.94
CA LEU A 55 -17.61 -2.09 -10.13
C LEU A 55 -17.31 -1.21 -8.92
N ASP A 56 -16.13 -1.38 -8.36
CA ASP A 56 -15.59 -0.54 -7.30
C ASP A 56 -14.26 0.04 -7.75
N VAL A 57 -14.07 1.33 -7.47
CA VAL A 57 -12.85 2.06 -7.81
C VAL A 57 -12.59 3.07 -6.70
N THR A 58 -11.53 2.81 -5.95
CA THR A 58 -11.04 3.69 -4.89
C THR A 58 -9.68 4.22 -5.28
N VAL A 59 -9.49 5.52 -5.13
CA VAL A 59 -8.22 6.20 -5.38
C VAL A 59 -7.91 7.08 -4.17
N LEU A 60 -6.81 6.78 -3.50
CA LEU A 60 -6.21 7.63 -2.47
C LEU A 60 -4.90 8.21 -3.02
N ASP A 61 -4.79 9.53 -2.93
CA ASP A 61 -3.56 10.29 -3.14
C ASP A 61 -3.37 11.07 -1.84
N GLU A 62 -2.27 10.84 -1.13
CA GLU A 62 -2.03 11.35 0.21
C GLU A 62 -0.61 11.87 0.41
N THR A 63 -0.49 12.96 1.18
CA THR A 63 0.80 13.54 1.56
C THR A 63 0.79 13.97 3.03
N THR A 64 1.67 13.37 3.83
CA THR A 64 1.87 13.68 5.25
C THR A 64 3.28 14.22 5.46
N GLU A 65 3.40 15.49 5.87
CA GLU A 65 4.70 16.18 5.91
C GLU A 65 4.97 16.94 7.21
N ALA A 66 6.10 16.65 7.85
CA ALA A 66 6.63 17.39 9.00
C ALA A 66 7.95 18.07 8.62
N LEU A 67 7.99 19.40 8.64
CA LEU A 67 9.09 20.16 8.02
C LEU A 67 9.66 21.24 8.93
N ILE A 68 10.97 21.27 9.12
CA ILE A 68 11.71 22.49 9.47
C ILE A 68 12.34 22.99 8.18
N ALA A 69 11.61 23.85 7.46
CA ALA A 69 11.94 24.19 6.09
C ALA A 69 12.97 25.32 6.00
N THR A 70 13.79 25.28 4.95
CA THR A 70 14.65 26.40 4.54
C THR A 70 14.51 26.64 3.04
N ARG A 71 14.54 27.92 2.66
CA ARG A 71 14.43 28.36 1.26
C ARG A 71 15.02 29.75 1.08
N ASN A 72 15.58 30.01 -0.10
CA ASN A 72 15.99 31.35 -0.57
C ASN A 72 17.03 32.04 0.34
N GLY A 73 17.96 31.27 0.92
CA GLY A 73 19.07 31.83 1.70
C GLY A 73 18.72 32.28 3.12
N ALA A 74 17.46 32.19 3.54
CA ALA A 74 17.07 32.44 4.92
C ALA A 74 17.49 31.25 5.80
N ALA A 75 18.16 31.54 6.91
CA ALA A 75 18.51 30.54 7.91
C ALA A 75 17.33 30.32 8.86
N THR A 76 16.93 29.07 9.07
CA THR A 76 15.94 28.70 10.08
C THR A 76 16.68 28.22 11.32
N THR A 77 16.41 28.81 12.47
CA THR A 77 17.07 28.49 13.73
C THR A 77 16.07 27.91 14.74
N VAL A 78 16.43 26.80 15.36
CA VAL A 78 15.63 26.17 16.42
C VAL A 78 16.55 25.87 17.58
N THR A 79 16.23 26.41 18.75
CA THR A 79 16.96 26.14 20.00
C THR A 79 16.02 25.50 21.01
N ALA A 80 16.41 24.37 21.58
CA ALA A 80 15.65 23.63 22.59
C ALA A 80 16.56 23.24 23.76
N GLY A 81 16.10 23.49 24.99
CA GLY A 81 16.74 22.96 26.20
C GLY A 81 16.45 21.48 26.44
N GLY A 82 15.52 20.90 25.67
CA GLY A 82 15.23 19.48 25.59
C GLY A 82 15.45 18.95 24.18
N ASN A 83 14.54 18.10 23.71
CA ASN A 83 14.58 17.47 22.40
C ASN A 83 14.05 18.37 21.27
N VAL A 84 14.51 18.12 20.04
CA VAL A 84 13.85 18.60 18.81
C VAL A 84 13.35 17.40 18.02
N VAL A 85 12.04 17.31 17.81
CA VAL A 85 11.40 16.18 17.13
C VAL A 85 10.65 16.66 15.90
N VAL A 86 10.98 16.08 14.75
CA VAL A 86 10.27 16.28 13.48
C VAL A 86 9.75 14.92 13.04
N ASP A 87 8.45 14.74 13.13
CA ASP A 87 7.80 13.42 13.01
C ASP A 87 6.63 13.45 12.02
N ALA A 88 6.70 12.62 10.99
CA ALA A 88 5.62 12.45 10.02
C ALA A 88 5.14 10.99 10.07
N THR A 89 3.89 10.77 10.44
CA THR A 89 3.30 9.43 10.57
C THR A 89 2.03 9.31 9.73
N SER A 90 1.94 8.29 8.87
CA SER A 90 0.75 8.02 8.05
C SER A 90 0.29 6.57 8.25
N SER A 91 -1.02 6.37 8.30
CA SER A 91 -1.64 5.05 8.42
C SER A 91 -2.84 4.96 7.49
N GLU A 92 -2.85 3.96 6.63
CA GLU A 92 -3.90 3.70 5.67
C GLU A 92 -4.44 2.28 5.85
N ASP A 93 -5.75 2.15 6.09
CA ASP A 93 -6.47 0.89 6.25
C ASP A 93 -7.63 0.81 5.25
N PHE A 94 -7.58 -0.18 4.36
CA PHE A 94 -8.57 -0.38 3.31
C PHE A 94 -9.23 -1.74 3.45
N PHE A 95 -10.57 -1.72 3.48
CA PHE A 95 -11.40 -2.89 3.27
C PHE A 95 -12.31 -2.67 2.06
N GLN A 96 -12.15 -3.46 1.00
CA GLN A 96 -12.99 -3.39 -0.19
C GLN A 96 -13.63 -4.75 -0.49
N LEU A 97 -14.94 -4.74 -0.70
CA LEU A 97 -15.68 -5.94 -1.08
C LEU A 97 -16.59 -5.68 -2.29
N THR A 98 -16.22 -6.27 -3.43
CA THR A 98 -17.04 -6.31 -4.63
C THR A 98 -17.62 -7.70 -4.85
N VAL A 99 -18.94 -7.87 -4.78
CA VAL A 99 -19.61 -9.18 -4.99
C VAL A 99 -20.74 -9.09 -5.99
N ASN A 100 -20.68 -9.94 -7.03
CA ASN A 100 -21.65 -9.94 -8.11
C ASN A 100 -22.25 -11.32 -8.36
N ALA A 101 -23.57 -11.38 -8.52
CA ALA A 101 -24.27 -12.60 -8.86
C ALA A 101 -25.29 -12.36 -9.98
N GLY A 102 -25.27 -13.24 -10.98
CA GLY A 102 -26.27 -13.31 -12.04
C GLY A 102 -26.89 -14.69 -12.10
N ALA A 103 -28.21 -14.76 -12.02
CA ALA A 103 -28.96 -16.01 -12.13
C ALA A 103 -30.08 -15.88 -13.18
N GLY A 104 -30.07 -16.76 -14.18
CA GLY A 104 -31.07 -16.73 -15.25
C GLY A 104 -31.53 -18.12 -15.68
N ASN A 105 -32.76 -18.20 -16.18
CA ASN A 105 -33.26 -19.42 -16.80
C ASN A 105 -32.47 -19.72 -18.09
N SER A 106 -32.31 -18.74 -19.00
CA SER A 106 -31.64 -18.97 -20.30
C SER A 106 -30.16 -18.60 -20.32
N THR A 107 -29.80 -17.43 -19.80
CA THR A 107 -28.40 -16.95 -19.78
C THR A 107 -28.12 -16.22 -18.48
N SER A 108 -26.90 -16.31 -17.99
CA SER A 108 -26.46 -15.54 -16.83
C SER A 108 -25.08 -14.94 -17.01
N GLY A 109 -24.84 -13.84 -16.31
CA GLY A 109 -23.56 -13.17 -16.27
C GLY A 109 -23.33 -12.52 -14.92
N ALA A 110 -22.12 -12.64 -14.39
CA ALA A 110 -21.64 -11.82 -13.30
C ALA A 110 -20.30 -11.21 -13.69
N GLY A 111 -20.19 -9.89 -13.54
CA GLY A 111 -18.95 -9.15 -13.78
C GLY A 111 -18.60 -8.34 -12.55
N GLY A 112 -17.39 -8.55 -12.04
CA GLY A 112 -16.81 -7.79 -10.94
C GLY A 112 -15.51 -7.12 -11.36
N LEU A 113 -15.37 -5.85 -10.99
CA LEU A 113 -14.11 -5.14 -11.01
C LEU A 113 -13.94 -4.47 -9.64
N ASN A 114 -12.83 -4.72 -8.98
CA ASN A 114 -12.40 -3.98 -7.81
C ASN A 114 -11.03 -3.37 -8.12
N VAL A 115 -10.91 -2.05 -8.04
CA VAL A 115 -9.66 -1.32 -8.25
C VAL A 115 -9.36 -0.46 -7.03
N LEU A 116 -8.17 -0.63 -6.48
CA LEU A 116 -7.58 0.28 -5.52
C LEU A 116 -6.30 0.86 -6.10
N VAL A 117 -6.18 2.18 -6.03
CA VAL A 117 -4.92 2.90 -6.24
C VAL A 117 -4.64 3.69 -4.98
N ASN A 118 -3.57 3.34 -4.28
CA ASN A 118 -3.01 4.07 -3.16
C ASN A 118 -1.68 4.69 -3.58
N ASP A 119 -1.57 6.02 -3.47
CA ASP A 119 -0.34 6.79 -3.73
C ASP A 119 -0.08 7.67 -2.51
N THR A 120 0.89 7.30 -1.68
CA THR A 120 1.18 7.99 -0.42
C THR A 120 2.60 8.54 -0.38
N THR A 121 2.73 9.70 0.25
CA THR A 121 4.03 10.32 0.55
C THR A 121 4.07 10.73 2.01
N THR A 122 4.94 10.10 2.78
CA THR A 122 5.23 10.45 4.18
C THR A 122 6.64 11.01 4.29
N ARG A 123 6.78 12.27 4.74
CA ARG A 123 8.08 12.95 4.75
C ARG A 123 8.35 13.77 6.01
N ALA A 124 9.48 13.49 6.65
CA ALA A 124 10.10 14.35 7.65
C ALA A 124 11.37 15.01 7.09
N LEU A 125 11.46 16.32 7.23
CA LEU A 125 12.57 17.10 6.66
C LEU A 125 13.05 18.19 7.62
N VAL A 126 14.37 18.25 7.81
CA VAL A 126 15.04 19.41 8.42
C VAL A 126 15.98 20.04 7.41
N GLY A 127 15.82 21.33 7.11
CA GLY A 127 16.68 22.06 6.19
C GLY A 127 16.15 22.09 4.75
N ARG A 128 17.08 22.03 3.79
CA ARG A 128 16.75 22.15 2.37
C ARG A 128 16.09 20.88 1.85
N ASP A 129 14.96 21.05 1.18
CA ASP A 129 14.25 19.97 0.52
C ASP A 129 15.03 19.50 -0.72
N PRO A 130 15.47 18.22 -0.78
CA PRO A 130 16.17 17.69 -1.95
C PRO A 130 15.29 17.60 -3.21
N THR A 131 13.97 17.66 -3.06
CA THR A 131 13.00 17.62 -4.17
C THR A 131 12.64 19.01 -4.70
N ASP A 132 12.86 20.07 -3.91
CA ASP A 132 12.67 21.46 -4.36
C ASP A 132 13.92 21.95 -5.10
N ALA A 133 13.93 21.82 -6.43
CA ALA A 133 15.01 22.31 -7.28
C ALA A 133 15.30 23.82 -7.12
N ALA A 134 14.36 24.61 -6.59
CA ALA A 134 14.59 26.02 -6.28
C ALA A 134 15.32 26.23 -4.94
N SER A 135 15.38 25.24 -4.06
CA SER A 135 16.07 25.28 -2.76
C SER A 135 17.59 25.09 -2.91
N THR A 136 18.21 26.08 -3.54
CA THR A 136 19.67 26.11 -3.82
C THR A 136 20.50 26.69 -2.66
N THR A 137 19.86 27.46 -1.78
CA THR A 137 20.51 28.21 -0.69
C THR A 137 19.61 28.25 0.56
N GLY A 138 20.21 28.38 1.74
CA GLY A 138 19.52 28.33 3.04
C GLY A 138 20.03 27.17 3.89
N THR A 139 20.07 27.36 5.21
CA THR A 139 20.58 26.37 6.17
C THR A 139 19.63 26.26 7.35
N ALA A 140 19.48 25.06 7.91
CA ALA A 140 18.85 24.88 9.21
C ALA A 140 19.96 24.80 10.26
N ALA A 141 19.79 25.53 11.36
CA ALA A 141 20.63 25.41 12.55
C ALA A 141 19.74 24.95 13.70
N ILE A 142 19.91 23.68 14.10
CA ILE A 142 19.20 23.09 15.23
C ILE A 142 20.19 23.00 16.38
N ASP A 143 19.81 23.51 17.54
CA ASP A 143 20.59 23.47 18.77
C ASP A 143 19.75 22.88 19.90
N ALA A 144 20.02 21.62 20.23
CA ALA A 144 19.30 20.87 21.25
C ALA A 144 20.26 20.36 22.32
N ASP A 145 20.02 20.72 23.58
CA ASP A 145 20.69 20.10 24.73
C ASP A 145 20.31 18.61 24.82
N GLY A 146 19.09 18.26 24.41
CA GLY A 146 18.63 16.88 24.26
C GLY A 146 19.02 16.23 22.93
N SER A 147 18.14 15.36 22.47
CA SER A 147 18.24 14.62 21.21
C SER A 147 17.52 15.35 20.06
N VAL A 148 17.96 15.08 18.82
CA VAL A 148 17.26 15.53 17.61
C VAL A 148 16.76 14.32 16.85
N VAL A 149 15.46 14.28 16.58
CA VAL A 149 14.80 13.19 15.82
C VAL A 149 14.18 13.76 14.55
N VAL A 150 14.47 13.12 13.42
CA VAL A 150 13.79 13.34 12.14
C VAL A 150 13.25 11.98 11.70
N ALA A 151 11.96 11.75 11.90
CA ALA A 151 11.32 10.45 11.74
C ALA A 151 10.16 10.50 10.75
N ALA A 152 10.12 9.54 9.82
CA ALA A 152 8.99 9.31 8.93
C ALA A 152 8.54 7.85 9.07
N ASP A 153 7.25 7.63 9.29
CA ASP A 153 6.66 6.31 9.49
C ASP A 153 5.38 6.14 8.67
N SER A 154 5.28 5.06 7.90
CA SER A 154 4.08 4.73 7.12
C SER A 154 3.62 3.29 7.35
N LYS A 155 2.30 3.10 7.36
CA LYS A 155 1.68 1.79 7.47
C LYS A 155 0.47 1.70 6.55
N THR A 156 0.54 0.80 5.57
CA THR A 156 -0.55 0.49 4.64
C THR A 156 -1.05 -0.93 4.89
N VAL A 157 -2.35 -1.10 5.13
CA VAL A 157 -3.03 -2.41 5.18
C VAL A 157 -4.18 -2.41 4.19
N ILE A 158 -4.20 -3.39 3.30
CA ILE A 158 -5.20 -3.51 2.24
C ILE A 158 -5.81 -4.91 2.25
N GLU A 159 -7.12 -4.97 2.44
CA GLU A 159 -7.93 -6.16 2.20
C GLU A 159 -8.90 -5.91 1.03
N SER A 160 -8.60 -6.49 -0.14
CA SER A 160 -9.35 -6.27 -1.37
C SER A 160 -9.94 -7.58 -1.90
N TYR A 161 -11.28 -7.64 -1.94
CA TYR A 161 -12.03 -8.82 -2.32
C TYR A 161 -12.92 -8.56 -3.55
N ALA A 162 -12.76 -9.36 -4.60
CA ALA A 162 -13.57 -9.32 -5.81
C ALA A 162 -14.13 -10.71 -6.12
N GLY A 163 -15.46 -10.85 -6.06
CA GLY A 163 -16.20 -12.09 -6.28
C GLY A 163 -17.24 -11.96 -7.38
N SER A 164 -17.31 -12.95 -8.27
CA SER A 164 -18.44 -13.05 -9.21
C SER A 164 -18.96 -14.47 -9.38
N LEU A 165 -20.28 -14.60 -9.55
CA LEU A 165 -20.96 -15.87 -9.75
C LEU A 165 -22.06 -15.79 -10.81
N GLY A 166 -21.84 -16.43 -11.96
CA GLY A 166 -22.88 -16.62 -12.98
C GLY A 166 -23.52 -18.00 -12.89
N VAL A 167 -24.84 -18.09 -12.79
CA VAL A 167 -25.57 -19.39 -12.78
C VAL A 167 -26.72 -19.39 -13.78
N SER A 168 -26.69 -20.34 -14.71
CA SER A 168 -27.77 -20.56 -15.68
C SER A 168 -28.40 -21.94 -15.51
N LEU A 169 -29.73 -21.98 -15.56
CA LEU A 169 -30.50 -23.22 -15.39
C LEU A 169 -30.72 -24.00 -16.69
N SER A 170 -30.57 -23.38 -17.87
CA SER A 170 -30.75 -24.08 -19.15
C SER A 170 -29.87 -23.59 -20.31
N GLY A 171 -28.92 -22.69 -20.06
CA GLY A 171 -28.00 -22.19 -21.09
C GLY A 171 -26.67 -21.70 -20.51
N SER A 172 -26.04 -20.70 -21.14
CA SER A 172 -24.67 -20.28 -20.79
C SER A 172 -24.59 -19.44 -19.51
N ALA A 173 -23.46 -19.55 -18.82
CA ALA A 173 -23.13 -18.76 -17.64
C ALA A 173 -21.72 -18.20 -17.74
N VAL A 174 -21.56 -16.93 -17.35
CA VAL A 174 -20.26 -16.26 -17.30
C VAL A 174 -20.06 -15.65 -15.92
N GLY A 175 -18.91 -15.89 -15.32
CA GLY A 175 -18.39 -15.17 -14.16
C GLY A 175 -17.05 -14.55 -14.52
N VAL A 176 -16.92 -13.24 -14.40
CA VAL A 176 -15.64 -12.55 -14.53
C VAL A 176 -15.38 -11.74 -13.27
N SER A 177 -14.20 -11.87 -12.69
CA SER A 177 -13.77 -11.09 -11.53
C SER A 177 -12.37 -10.57 -11.75
N ILE A 178 -12.19 -9.26 -11.55
CA ILE A 178 -10.90 -8.60 -11.70
C ILE A 178 -10.66 -7.83 -10.41
N GLY A 179 -9.57 -8.14 -9.72
CA GLY A 179 -9.05 -7.36 -8.60
C GLY A 179 -7.72 -6.73 -8.99
N ILE A 180 -7.60 -5.42 -8.81
CA ILE A 180 -6.38 -4.66 -9.09
C ILE A 180 -6.06 -3.82 -7.86
N VAL A 181 -4.87 -4.02 -7.30
CA VAL A 181 -4.31 -3.15 -6.26
C VAL A 181 -3.02 -2.54 -6.81
N VAL A 182 -2.95 -1.22 -6.78
CA VAL A 182 -1.73 -0.46 -7.02
C VAL A 182 -1.45 0.31 -5.74
N ASP A 183 -0.30 0.06 -5.15
CA ASP A 183 0.15 0.67 -3.89
C ASP A 183 1.53 1.27 -4.12
N LEU A 184 1.62 2.59 -4.00
CA LEU A 184 2.82 3.37 -4.27
C LEU A 184 3.13 4.21 -3.03
N ASP A 185 4.18 3.84 -2.31
CA ASP A 185 4.51 4.46 -1.04
C ASP A 185 5.90 5.07 -1.06
N GLN A 186 6.01 6.33 -0.63
CA GLN A 186 7.27 7.04 -0.45
C GLN A 186 7.41 7.52 0.99
N THR A 187 8.34 6.95 1.74
CA THR A 187 8.60 7.29 3.14
C THR A 187 10.02 7.80 3.33
N THR A 188 10.16 9.08 3.67
CA THR A 188 11.46 9.76 3.64
C THR A 188 11.72 10.59 4.89
N ALA A 189 12.87 10.35 5.53
CA ALA A 189 13.39 11.16 6.62
C ALA A 189 14.72 11.78 6.19
N THR A 190 14.79 13.11 6.18
CA THR A 190 15.93 13.82 5.59
C THR A 190 16.44 14.97 6.46
N VAL A 191 17.76 15.00 6.65
CA VAL A 191 18.48 16.23 7.04
C VAL A 191 19.08 16.84 5.78
N GLY A 192 18.49 17.94 5.32
CA GLY A 192 18.82 18.66 4.12
C GLY A 192 20.24 19.23 4.12
N ALA A 193 20.81 19.35 2.92
CA ALA A 193 22.21 19.67 2.71
C ALA A 193 22.62 21.06 3.27
N GLY A 194 23.78 21.11 3.93
CA GLY A 194 24.34 22.31 4.55
C GLY A 194 23.76 22.65 5.94
N SER A 195 22.89 21.81 6.50
CA SER A 195 22.35 22.02 7.84
C SER A 195 23.41 21.79 8.92
N THR A 196 23.28 22.49 10.05
CA THR A 196 24.08 22.30 11.25
C THR A 196 23.16 21.82 12.37
N ILE A 197 23.47 20.68 12.97
CA ILE A 197 22.68 20.05 14.02
C ILE A 197 23.58 19.88 15.25
N THR A 198 23.19 20.46 16.38
CA THR A 198 23.72 20.12 17.70
C THR A 198 22.64 19.32 18.42
N ALA A 199 22.98 18.09 18.79
CA ALA A 199 22.17 17.16 19.55
C ALA A 199 23.07 16.52 20.62
N LEU A 200 23.14 17.16 21.80
CA LEU A 200 24.06 16.77 22.86
C LEU A 200 23.63 15.47 23.56
N GLY A 201 22.35 15.12 23.48
CA GLY A 201 21.81 13.85 23.93
C GLY A 201 21.63 13.74 25.45
N ASP A 202 21.55 14.86 26.17
CA ASP A 202 21.33 14.88 27.62
C ASP A 202 19.96 14.29 28.00
N GLU A 203 18.98 14.47 27.10
CA GLU A 203 17.68 13.81 27.12
C GLU A 203 17.60 12.73 26.01
N THR A 204 17.01 11.57 26.34
CA THR A 204 16.76 10.51 25.35
C THR A 204 15.53 10.83 24.51
N ALA A 205 15.55 10.42 23.25
CA ALA A 205 14.34 10.33 22.43
C ALA A 205 14.01 8.87 22.09
N SER A 206 12.75 8.61 21.76
CA SER A 206 12.30 7.30 21.27
C SER A 206 12.13 7.38 19.76
N VAL A 207 12.65 6.38 19.04
CA VAL A 207 12.43 6.21 17.61
C VAL A 207 11.97 4.79 17.32
N ASN A 208 11.28 4.60 16.20
CA ASN A 208 10.90 3.28 15.75
C ASN A 208 12.13 2.42 15.44
N ASP A 209 12.10 1.15 15.87
CA ASP A 209 13.22 0.24 15.67
C ASP A 209 13.29 -0.36 14.25
N GLY A 210 12.21 -0.25 13.49
CA GLY A 210 12.08 -0.78 12.13
C GLY A 210 12.02 -2.31 12.08
N ILE A 211 11.70 -2.96 13.20
CA ILE A 211 11.49 -4.41 13.28
C ILE A 211 9.98 -4.65 13.47
N PHE A 212 9.34 -5.15 12.42
CA PHE A 212 7.90 -5.41 12.42
C PHE A 212 7.57 -6.80 12.96
N ASP A 213 6.49 -6.89 13.75
CA ASP A 213 5.83 -8.15 14.07
C ASP A 213 4.84 -8.56 12.96
N GLY A 214 4.14 -9.68 13.16
CA GLY A 214 3.21 -10.21 12.16
C GLY A 214 1.99 -9.32 11.88
N ASP A 215 1.66 -8.39 12.79
CA ASP A 215 0.53 -7.46 12.66
C ASP A 215 1.02 -6.07 12.16
N GLY A 216 2.29 -5.97 11.77
CA GLY A 216 2.91 -4.72 11.32
C GLY A 216 3.07 -3.69 12.44
N ASN A 217 3.14 -4.11 13.70
CA ASN A 217 3.58 -3.23 14.79
C ASN A 217 5.10 -3.30 14.89
N GLN A 218 5.73 -2.19 15.28
CA GLN A 218 7.17 -2.12 15.46
C GLN A 218 7.54 -1.77 16.89
N GLY A 219 8.75 -2.15 17.29
CA GLY A 219 9.31 -1.78 18.57
C GLY A 219 9.86 -0.35 18.56
N SER A 220 10.45 0.03 19.68
CA SER A 220 11.08 1.34 19.87
C SER A 220 12.52 1.20 20.36
N GLU A 221 13.41 2.02 19.83
CA GLU A 221 14.79 2.20 20.33
C GLU A 221 14.90 3.56 21.03
N SER A 222 15.45 3.57 22.25
CA SER A 222 15.82 4.80 22.92
C SER A 222 17.20 5.25 22.43
N VAL A 223 17.28 6.49 21.94
CA VAL A 223 18.48 7.07 21.32
C VAL A 223 18.91 8.34 22.05
N ARG A 224 20.21 8.65 21.96
CA ARG A 224 20.81 9.92 22.39
C ARG A 224 21.60 10.52 21.24
N GLY A 225 21.50 11.82 21.03
CA GLY A 225 22.07 12.53 19.89
C GLY A 225 21.11 12.64 18.71
N LEU A 226 21.62 12.50 17.49
CA LEU A 226 20.83 12.63 16.26
C LEU A 226 20.27 11.27 15.81
N ALA A 227 18.97 11.20 15.52
CA ALA A 227 18.35 10.09 14.82
C ALA A 227 17.61 10.56 13.57
N VAL A 228 17.85 9.91 12.44
CA VAL A 228 17.14 10.11 11.18
C VAL A 228 16.59 8.76 10.74
N THR A 229 15.29 8.54 10.89
CA THR A 229 14.66 7.22 10.75
C THR A 229 13.50 7.27 9.77
N ALA A 230 13.51 6.38 8.78
CA ALA A 230 12.38 6.15 7.88
C ALA A 230 11.95 4.69 7.99
N THR A 231 10.68 4.44 8.33
CA THR A 231 10.11 3.11 8.53
C THR A 231 8.83 2.96 7.72
N SER A 232 8.66 1.85 6.99
CA SER A 232 7.46 1.60 6.20
C SER A 232 6.99 0.16 6.32
N TYR A 233 5.69 -0.04 6.42
CA TYR A 233 5.07 -1.36 6.41
C TYR A 233 3.91 -1.39 5.43
N GLY A 234 3.88 -2.37 4.54
CA GLY A 234 2.75 -2.66 3.66
C GLY A 234 2.31 -4.11 3.82
N ASP A 235 1.02 -4.34 4.00
CA ASP A 235 0.40 -5.66 3.94
C ASP A 235 -0.83 -5.65 3.04
N VAL A 236 -0.82 -6.49 2.01
CA VAL A 236 -1.87 -6.53 0.99
C VAL A 236 -2.41 -7.94 0.84
N PHE A 237 -3.69 -8.10 1.12
CA PHE A 237 -4.48 -9.27 0.77
C PHE A 237 -5.39 -8.96 -0.42
N LEU A 238 -5.14 -9.61 -1.55
CA LEU A 238 -5.96 -9.52 -2.75
C LEU A 238 -6.60 -10.87 -3.07
N LEU A 239 -7.93 -10.89 -3.14
CA LEU A 239 -8.70 -12.05 -3.58
C LEU A 239 -9.56 -11.72 -4.80
N ALA A 240 -9.29 -12.37 -5.92
CA ALA A 240 -10.10 -12.27 -7.13
C ALA A 240 -10.66 -13.63 -7.53
N ILE A 241 -11.94 -13.89 -7.21
CA ILE A 241 -12.60 -15.15 -7.52
C ILE A 241 -13.75 -14.96 -8.51
N ALA A 242 -13.74 -15.75 -9.57
CA ALA A 242 -14.84 -15.85 -10.51
C ALA A 242 -15.36 -17.28 -10.56
N ALA A 243 -16.68 -17.43 -10.60
CA ALA A 243 -17.33 -18.71 -10.73
C ALA A 243 -18.46 -18.68 -11.75
N SER A 244 -18.67 -19.80 -12.45
CA SER A 244 -19.80 -19.97 -13.34
C SER A 244 -20.38 -21.39 -13.30
N GLY A 245 -21.69 -21.51 -13.48
CA GLY A 245 -22.41 -22.78 -13.51
C GLY A 245 -23.48 -22.84 -14.59
N SER A 246 -23.41 -23.83 -15.47
CA SER A 246 -24.44 -24.08 -16.50
C SER A 246 -25.12 -25.43 -16.22
N LEU A 247 -26.33 -25.41 -15.65
CA LEU A 247 -26.91 -26.56 -14.92
C LEU A 247 -28.00 -27.35 -15.67
N GLY A 248 -28.37 -26.97 -16.90
CA GLY A 248 -29.53 -27.58 -17.58
C GLY A 248 -29.21 -28.41 -18.82
N SER A 249 -30.11 -29.34 -19.16
CA SER A 249 -30.09 -30.17 -20.37
C SER A 249 -30.48 -29.40 -21.65
N ASP A 250 -29.86 -29.74 -22.79
CA ASP A 250 -30.13 -29.09 -24.09
C ASP A 250 -31.60 -29.23 -24.51
N ASN A 251 -32.15 -28.20 -25.16
CA ASN A 251 -33.52 -28.20 -25.68
C ASN A 251 -33.63 -27.67 -27.12
N SER A 252 -32.52 -27.60 -27.86
CA SER A 252 -32.47 -27.11 -29.25
C SER A 252 -33.18 -28.01 -30.28
N GLY A 253 -33.74 -29.16 -29.86
CA GLY A 253 -34.43 -30.12 -30.74
C GLY A 253 -35.96 -30.11 -30.73
N GLN A 254 -36.64 -29.48 -29.77
CA GLN A 254 -38.11 -29.61 -29.66
C GLN A 254 -38.84 -28.38 -30.20
N GLY A 255 -38.81 -28.24 -31.53
CA GLY A 255 -39.55 -27.24 -32.28
C GLY A 255 -40.17 -27.81 -33.55
N GLY A 256 -41.14 -28.72 -33.42
CA GLY A 256 -42.19 -29.00 -34.41
C GLY A 256 -41.77 -29.57 -35.77
N GLY A 257 -41.81 -30.89 -35.92
CA GLY A 257 -41.78 -31.54 -37.24
C GLY A 257 -41.65 -33.05 -37.15
N SER A 258 -42.75 -33.76 -37.36
CA SER A 258 -42.78 -35.22 -37.45
C SER A 258 -41.99 -35.70 -38.68
N GLY A 259 -40.83 -36.34 -38.49
CA GLY A 259 -40.21 -37.19 -39.52
C GLY A 259 -38.68 -37.26 -39.51
N GLY A 260 -38.13 -38.46 -39.32
CA GLY A 260 -36.81 -38.85 -39.86
C GLY A 260 -35.73 -39.22 -38.83
N SER A 261 -35.12 -40.38 -39.03
CA SER A 261 -34.13 -41.06 -38.18
C SER A 261 -32.82 -40.30 -37.89
N SER A 262 -32.36 -40.43 -36.64
CA SER A 262 -30.96 -40.51 -36.17
C SER A 262 -29.89 -39.66 -36.87
N SER A 263 -29.54 -38.53 -36.26
CA SER A 263 -28.15 -38.08 -36.07
C SER A 263 -28.10 -37.14 -34.85
N SER A 264 -27.53 -37.62 -33.74
CA SER A 264 -27.27 -36.83 -32.54
C SER A 264 -26.26 -35.71 -32.88
N GLY A 265 -26.70 -34.46 -32.78
CA GLY A 265 -25.87 -33.29 -32.97
C GLY A 265 -26.57 -32.03 -32.46
N GLY A 266 -26.65 -31.88 -31.14
CA GLY A 266 -27.03 -30.63 -30.45
C GLY A 266 -25.85 -30.11 -29.63
N GLY A 267 -25.60 -28.80 -29.67
CA GLY A 267 -24.70 -28.05 -28.77
C GLY A 267 -25.22 -26.61 -28.64
N THR A 268 -24.82 -25.71 -27.75
CA THR A 268 -23.66 -25.63 -26.84
C THR A 268 -24.09 -25.31 -25.40
N LYS A 269 -23.39 -25.90 -24.43
CA LYS A 269 -23.31 -25.43 -23.04
C LYS A 269 -22.04 -24.61 -22.93
N VAL A 270 -22.00 -23.56 -22.12
CA VAL A 270 -20.73 -22.89 -21.79
C VAL A 270 -20.82 -22.30 -20.38
N GLY A 271 -19.91 -22.72 -19.50
CA GLY A 271 -19.57 -21.97 -18.29
C GLY A 271 -18.23 -21.28 -18.53
N ILE A 272 -18.10 -19.96 -18.40
CA ILE A 272 -16.78 -19.32 -18.39
C ILE A 272 -16.55 -18.60 -17.08
N ALA A 273 -15.53 -19.00 -16.32
CA ALA A 273 -15.06 -18.33 -15.11
C ALA A 273 -13.67 -17.71 -15.38
N ALA A 274 -13.57 -16.39 -15.43
CA ALA A 274 -12.31 -15.70 -15.63
C ALA A 274 -11.96 -14.84 -14.43
N SER A 275 -10.78 -15.04 -13.85
CA SER A 275 -10.30 -14.29 -12.69
C SER A 275 -8.95 -13.66 -12.98
N VAL A 276 -8.80 -12.37 -12.66
CA VAL A 276 -7.52 -11.67 -12.76
C VAL A 276 -7.22 -10.98 -11.45
N GLY A 277 -6.07 -11.26 -10.86
CA GLY A 277 -5.52 -10.51 -9.72
C GLY A 277 -4.25 -9.82 -10.13
N VAL A 278 -4.21 -8.49 -10.03
CA VAL A 278 -3.02 -7.68 -10.30
C VAL A 278 -2.65 -6.93 -9.03
N ALA A 279 -1.43 -7.12 -8.54
CA ALA A 279 -0.86 -6.34 -7.46
C ALA A 279 0.41 -5.64 -7.97
N VAL A 280 0.45 -4.31 -7.87
CA VAL A 280 1.64 -3.50 -8.14
C VAL A 280 1.97 -2.75 -6.86
N LEU A 281 2.99 -3.21 -6.15
CA LEU A 281 3.42 -2.63 -4.88
C LEU A 281 4.79 -2.00 -5.08
N LYS A 282 4.92 -0.69 -4.89
CA LYS A 282 6.20 0.03 -4.99
C LYS A 282 6.42 0.86 -3.75
N GLY A 283 7.29 0.37 -2.87
CA GLY A 283 7.71 1.05 -1.66
C GLY A 283 9.10 1.66 -1.80
N GLU A 284 9.25 2.88 -1.32
CA GLU A 284 10.53 3.57 -1.22
C GLU A 284 10.74 4.15 0.20
N THR A 285 11.74 3.66 0.92
CA THR A 285 12.00 4.06 2.31
C THR A 285 13.43 4.55 2.50
N LYS A 286 13.57 5.85 2.79
CA LYS A 286 14.85 6.57 2.71
C LYS A 286 15.13 7.38 3.97
N ALA A 287 16.18 7.03 4.69
CA ALA A 287 16.80 7.93 5.67
C ALA A 287 18.08 8.55 5.09
N THR A 288 18.13 9.88 5.03
CA THR A 288 19.22 10.59 4.35
C THR A 288 19.77 11.76 5.17
N ILE A 289 21.10 11.81 5.30
CA ILE A 289 21.82 13.06 5.58
C ILE A 289 22.36 13.59 4.26
N GLY A 290 21.95 14.81 3.90
CA GLY A 290 22.37 15.51 2.70
C GLY A 290 23.87 15.83 2.66
N ASN A 291 24.32 16.52 1.61
CA ASN A 291 25.73 16.91 1.49
C ASN A 291 26.09 18.04 2.45
N GLY A 292 27.31 18.00 3.01
CA GLY A 292 27.87 19.10 3.80
C GLY A 292 27.14 19.38 5.11
N VAL A 293 26.44 18.39 5.68
CA VAL A 293 25.80 18.51 6.98
C VAL A 293 26.85 18.41 8.09
N ALA A 294 26.77 19.29 9.07
CA ALA A 294 27.60 19.25 10.27
C ALA A 294 26.75 18.83 11.47
N VAL A 295 27.04 17.65 12.03
CA VAL A 295 26.41 17.13 13.25
C VAL A 295 27.41 17.21 14.39
N ASN A 296 27.01 17.91 15.46
CA ASN A 296 27.77 18.23 16.65
C ASN A 296 29.18 18.79 16.33
N PRO A 297 29.28 19.87 15.52
CA PRO A 297 30.58 20.47 15.19
C PRO A 297 31.32 20.96 16.45
N ASP A 298 30.58 21.44 17.44
CA ASP A 298 31.01 21.53 18.84
C ASP A 298 30.25 20.45 19.62
N ASN A 299 30.98 19.47 20.16
CA ASN A 299 30.42 18.36 20.94
C ASN A 299 30.73 18.50 22.44
N THR A 300 31.06 19.71 22.88
CA THR A 300 31.36 19.99 24.28
C THR A 300 30.09 19.83 25.12
N GLY A 301 30.17 19.04 26.18
CA GLY A 301 29.04 18.81 27.09
C GLY A 301 28.10 17.68 26.68
N ALA A 302 28.32 17.02 25.53
CA ALA A 302 27.49 15.90 25.10
C ALA A 302 27.51 14.71 26.09
N ASP A 303 26.36 14.03 26.20
CA ASP A 303 26.22 12.81 26.98
C ASP A 303 27.20 11.73 26.48
N ALA A 304 27.69 10.90 27.40
CA ALA A 304 28.67 9.87 27.07
C ALA A 304 28.12 8.84 26.06
N GLY A 305 26.80 8.64 26.01
CA GLY A 305 26.09 7.78 25.06
C GLY A 305 25.61 8.48 23.78
N GLN A 306 25.89 9.78 23.59
CA GLN A 306 25.48 10.52 22.39
C GLN A 306 26.04 9.86 21.11
N GLY A 307 25.14 9.58 20.17
CA GLY A 307 25.45 8.97 18.89
C GLY A 307 24.72 9.64 17.72
N ILE A 308 24.87 9.01 16.56
CA ILE A 308 24.17 9.36 15.32
C ILE A 308 23.59 8.07 14.75
N LEU A 309 22.27 7.99 14.65
CA LEU A 309 21.53 6.88 14.04
C LEU A 309 20.89 7.33 12.73
N LEU A 310 21.18 6.62 11.65
CA LEU A 310 20.46 6.68 10.40
C LEU A 310 19.82 5.32 10.13
N ARG A 311 18.50 5.25 9.93
CA ARG A 311 17.80 3.99 9.72
C ARG A 311 16.77 4.09 8.60
N GLY A 312 16.89 3.20 7.62
CA GLY A 312 15.79 2.88 6.70
C GLY A 312 15.31 1.46 6.98
N ALA A 313 14.02 1.26 7.24
CA ALA A 313 13.44 -0.08 7.35
C ALA A 313 12.14 -0.17 6.56
N GLY A 314 12.00 -1.20 5.72
CA GLY A 314 10.80 -1.37 4.90
C GLY A 314 10.39 -2.83 4.80
N GLU A 315 9.13 -3.12 5.06
CA GLU A 315 8.52 -4.43 4.87
C GLU A 315 7.32 -4.34 3.91
N THR A 316 7.24 -5.28 2.96
CA THR A 316 6.12 -5.40 2.04
C THR A 316 5.66 -6.85 1.98
N ASN A 317 4.42 -7.10 2.38
CA ASN A 317 3.78 -8.40 2.38
C ASN A 317 2.64 -8.42 1.37
N LEU A 318 2.56 -9.48 0.57
CA LEU A 318 1.50 -9.65 -0.43
C LEU A 318 0.96 -11.08 -0.39
N THR A 319 -0.33 -11.22 -0.17
CA THR A 319 -1.09 -12.43 -0.47
C THR A 319 -2.02 -12.16 -1.64
N ASN A 320 -1.77 -12.77 -2.80
CA ASN A 320 -2.62 -12.64 -3.99
C ASN A 320 -3.21 -14.01 -4.38
N VAL A 321 -4.50 -14.16 -4.14
CA VAL A 321 -5.27 -15.37 -4.45
C VAL A 321 -6.23 -15.06 -5.61
N THR A 322 -5.99 -15.71 -6.74
CA THR A 322 -6.82 -15.56 -7.92
C THR A 322 -7.38 -16.92 -8.34
N GLY A 323 -8.69 -17.00 -8.56
CA GLY A 323 -9.36 -18.27 -8.77
C GLY A 323 -10.54 -18.21 -9.75
N GLY A 324 -10.54 -19.10 -10.74
CA GLY A 324 -11.64 -19.31 -11.67
C GLY A 324 -12.26 -20.69 -11.48
N LEU A 325 -13.58 -20.78 -11.30
CA LEU A 325 -14.29 -22.07 -11.24
C LEU A 325 -15.54 -22.11 -12.13
N ALA A 326 -15.50 -22.83 -13.24
CA ALA A 326 -16.66 -23.10 -14.08
C ALA A 326 -17.09 -24.58 -14.00
N ILE A 327 -18.36 -24.95 -13.81
CA ILE A 327 -18.81 -26.36 -13.95
C ILE A 327 -20.23 -26.53 -14.60
N THR A 328 -20.50 -27.58 -15.43
CA THR A 328 -21.67 -27.62 -16.37
C THR A 328 -22.50 -28.95 -16.56
N VAL A 329 -23.21 -29.63 -15.61
CA VAL A 329 -23.54 -31.10 -15.74
C VAL A 329 -24.92 -31.55 -16.31
N GLN A 330 -25.01 -32.83 -16.78
CA GLN A 330 -26.07 -33.62 -17.48
C GLN A 330 -26.21 -33.46 -19.01
N GLY A 331 -25.13 -33.86 -19.69
CA GLY A 331 -25.01 -34.00 -21.14
C GLY A 331 -24.01 -33.02 -21.78
N GLY A 332 -23.00 -32.58 -21.02
CA GLY A 332 -22.42 -31.24 -21.14
C GLY A 332 -21.49 -30.91 -22.31
N ASP A 333 -21.50 -29.63 -22.68
CA ASP A 333 -20.87 -29.12 -23.92
C ASP A 333 -19.98 -27.87 -23.74
N ALA A 334 -19.76 -27.30 -22.53
CA ALA A 334 -18.52 -26.60 -22.14
C ALA A 334 -18.53 -26.07 -20.69
N GLY A 335 -17.35 -26.14 -20.08
CA GLY A 335 -16.89 -25.37 -18.92
C GLY A 335 -15.50 -24.84 -19.23
N ILE A 336 -15.22 -23.58 -18.95
CA ILE A 336 -14.02 -22.87 -19.33
C ILE A 336 -13.65 -21.97 -18.16
N THR A 337 -12.37 -21.96 -17.83
CA THR A 337 -11.81 -21.26 -16.69
C THR A 337 -10.57 -20.53 -17.17
N GLY A 338 -10.21 -19.42 -16.55
CA GLY A 338 -8.97 -18.70 -16.84
C GLY A 338 -8.60 -17.90 -15.61
N SER A 339 -7.36 -18.04 -15.17
CA SER A 339 -6.87 -17.32 -13.98
C SER A 339 -5.49 -16.76 -14.27
N VAL A 340 -5.32 -15.47 -13.99
CA VAL A 340 -4.06 -14.76 -14.18
C VAL A 340 -3.74 -13.98 -12.92
N THR A 341 -2.56 -14.23 -12.37
CA THR A 341 -2.00 -13.47 -11.26
C THR A 341 -0.78 -12.72 -11.76
N VAL A 342 -0.74 -11.41 -11.55
CA VAL A 342 0.41 -10.55 -11.86
C VAL A 342 0.81 -9.83 -10.58
N ASN A 343 2.06 -10.00 -10.17
CA ASN A 343 2.63 -9.29 -9.04
C ASN A 343 3.88 -8.57 -9.51
N GLU A 344 3.92 -7.25 -9.33
CA GLU A 344 5.11 -6.42 -9.47
C GLU A 344 5.37 -5.80 -8.10
N VAL A 345 6.48 -6.16 -7.46
CA VAL A 345 6.81 -5.73 -6.11
C VAL A 345 8.22 -5.17 -6.09
N ASP A 346 8.32 -3.85 -5.86
CA ASP A 346 9.56 -3.14 -5.65
C ASP A 346 9.59 -2.62 -4.21
N ASN A 347 10.63 -2.96 -3.45
CA ASN A 347 10.87 -2.40 -2.10
C ASN A 347 12.30 -1.87 -2.03
N PHE A 348 12.44 -0.54 -2.09
CA PHE A 348 13.73 0.14 -2.05
C PHE A 348 13.98 0.76 -0.68
N VAL A 349 14.93 0.19 0.07
CA VAL A 349 15.29 0.69 1.41
C VAL A 349 16.76 1.06 1.47
N TRP A 350 17.07 2.22 2.05
CA TRP A 350 18.44 2.63 2.31
C TRP A 350 18.55 3.65 3.44
N ALA A 351 19.72 3.67 4.06
CA ALA A 351 20.17 4.70 4.99
C ALA A 351 21.51 5.24 4.51
N SER A 352 21.62 6.55 4.28
CA SER A 352 22.82 7.13 3.69
C SER A 352 23.16 8.52 4.20
N ALA A 353 24.45 8.75 4.43
CA ALA A 353 25.02 10.07 4.59
C ALA A 353 25.83 10.42 3.33
N LEU A 354 25.45 11.51 2.66
CA LEU A 354 26.10 11.95 1.42
C LEU A 354 27.49 12.58 1.69
N GLY A 355 28.07 13.22 0.68
CA GLY A 355 29.46 13.71 0.74
C GLY A 355 29.66 14.97 1.61
N GLY A 356 30.87 15.11 2.15
CA GLY A 356 31.31 16.34 2.82
C GLY A 356 30.75 16.55 4.23
N ASN A 357 30.16 15.53 4.84
CA ASN A 357 29.58 15.62 6.18
C ASN A 357 30.65 15.63 7.27
N THR A 358 30.37 16.34 8.37
CA THR A 358 31.08 16.21 9.65
C THR A 358 30.12 15.56 10.63
N LEU A 359 30.44 14.34 11.09
CA LEU A 359 29.57 13.54 11.94
C LEU A 359 30.31 13.21 13.23
N ASN A 360 30.15 14.05 14.25
CA ASN A 360 30.80 13.86 15.55
C ASN A 360 29.84 13.14 16.51
N ALA A 361 30.26 11.98 17.00
CA ALA A 361 29.58 11.25 18.06
C ALA A 361 30.49 11.15 19.29
N ALA A 362 29.88 11.01 20.47
CA ALA A 362 30.58 10.63 21.71
C ALA A 362 30.75 9.10 21.76
N GLY A 363 30.41 8.46 22.88
CA GLY A 363 30.50 7.00 23.03
C GLY A 363 29.42 6.21 22.30
N GLY A 364 28.35 6.85 21.81
CA GLY A 364 27.24 6.19 21.08
C GLY A 364 27.59 5.79 19.64
N GLY A 365 28.62 6.40 19.06
CA GLY A 365 29.09 6.10 17.70
C GLY A 365 28.14 6.59 16.59
N VAL A 366 28.47 6.21 15.35
CA VAL A 366 27.67 6.50 14.15
C VAL A 366 27.19 5.19 13.54
N ARG A 367 25.88 5.02 13.41
CA ARG A 367 25.22 3.81 12.92
C ARG A 367 24.32 4.12 11.73
N LEU A 368 24.48 3.35 10.67
CA LEU A 368 23.64 3.40 9.47
C LEU A 368 23.06 2.00 9.26
N ASP A 369 21.76 1.85 9.45
CA ASP A 369 21.05 0.58 9.35
C ASP A 369 20.08 0.62 8.16
N SER A 370 20.09 -0.40 7.31
CA SER A 370 19.07 -0.60 6.28
C SER A 370 18.50 -2.01 6.40
N HIS A 371 17.21 -2.13 6.65
CA HIS A 371 16.50 -3.41 6.73
C HIS A 371 15.39 -3.47 5.69
N ALA A 372 15.39 -4.48 4.84
CA ALA A 372 14.34 -4.69 3.85
C ALA A 372 13.81 -6.12 3.95
N LYS A 373 12.48 -6.26 3.97
CA LYS A 373 11.79 -7.53 3.88
C LYS A 373 10.70 -7.47 2.83
N VAL A 374 10.58 -8.53 2.04
CA VAL A 374 9.51 -8.72 1.07
C VAL A 374 9.04 -10.16 1.20
N ASP A 375 7.74 -10.34 1.41
CA ASP A 375 7.09 -11.65 1.41
C ASP A 375 5.94 -11.67 0.42
N ILE A 376 5.86 -12.73 -0.40
CA ILE A 376 4.87 -12.83 -1.48
C ILE A 376 4.33 -14.26 -1.53
N ASP A 377 3.05 -14.38 -1.19
CA ASP A 377 2.25 -15.58 -1.35
C ASP A 377 1.26 -15.39 -2.52
N ALA A 378 1.50 -16.12 -3.61
CA ALA A 378 0.67 -16.06 -4.80
C ALA A 378 0.04 -17.42 -5.12
N VAL A 379 -1.29 -17.47 -5.19
CA VAL A 379 -2.04 -18.69 -5.50
C VAL A 379 -2.96 -18.43 -6.68
N THR A 380 -2.74 -19.18 -7.77
CA THR A 380 -3.58 -19.10 -8.97
C THR A 380 -4.30 -20.43 -9.18
N ILE A 381 -5.63 -20.41 -9.22
CA ILE A 381 -6.47 -21.61 -9.26
C ILE A 381 -7.39 -21.54 -10.47
N ALA A 382 -7.18 -22.38 -11.48
CA ALA A 382 -8.09 -22.48 -12.61
C ALA A 382 -8.76 -23.85 -12.61
N VAL A 383 -10.08 -23.88 -12.43
CA VAL A 383 -10.89 -25.10 -12.47
C VAL A 383 -12.04 -24.95 -13.47
N ALA A 384 -12.14 -25.89 -14.38
CA ALA A 384 -13.30 -26.07 -15.25
C ALA A 384 -13.80 -27.50 -15.10
N GLY A 385 -15.09 -27.74 -15.28
CA GLY A 385 -15.55 -29.12 -15.34
C GLY A 385 -16.95 -29.27 -15.90
N VAL A 386 -17.10 -30.12 -16.90
CA VAL A 386 -18.14 -31.12 -16.77
C VAL A 386 -17.98 -32.27 -17.70
N VAL A 387 -18.67 -33.34 -17.29
CA VAL A 387 -18.67 -34.65 -17.87
C VAL A 387 -20.11 -35.16 -18.06
N SER A 388 -20.37 -35.76 -19.23
CA SER A 388 -21.51 -36.64 -19.46
C SER A 388 -21.14 -38.09 -19.18
N THR A 389 -22.10 -38.88 -18.69
CA THR A 389 -22.17 -40.34 -18.81
C THR A 389 -23.60 -40.73 -19.12
#